data_AF-A0A9E4VIB7-F1
#
_entry.id   AF-A0A9E4VIB7-F1
#
_cell.length_a   1.000
_cell.length_b   1.000
_cell.length_c   1.000
_cell.angle_alpha   90.00
_cell.angle_beta   90.00
_cell.angle_gamma   90.00
#
_symmetry.space_group_name_H-M   'P 1'
#
loop_
_entity.id
_entity.type
_entity.pdbx_description
1 polymer ?
#
loop_
_entity_poly.entity_id
_entity_poly.type
_entity_poly.pdbx_seq_one_letter_code
_entity_poly.pdbx_strand_id
1 'polypeptide(L)'
;MRAALREGIETLALAVFLVLVLQATIQNYRVEGPSMDPRLINRDRVLVNKAVYTEIDAARVARFIPGVEAEEGKRWHPLGLPTYGDVIVFRWPNDPSQNFVKRIIGMPGD
;
A
#
# COMPACT_ATOMS: atom_id res chain seq x y z
N MET A 1 -27.73 27.59 13.55
CA MET A 1 -26.26 27.74 13.46
C MET A 1 -25.48 26.51 13.94
N ARG A 2 -25.76 25.92 15.12
CA ARG A 2 -25.02 24.73 15.60
C ARG A 2 -25.16 23.47 14.72
N ALA A 3 -26.34 23.24 14.13
CA ALA A 3 -26.57 22.11 13.22
C ALA A 3 -25.76 22.22 11.92
N ALA A 4 -25.86 23.36 11.23
CA ALA A 4 -25.10 23.64 10.02
C ALA A 4 -23.57 23.58 10.23
N LEU A 5 -23.08 24.01 11.40
CA LEU A 5 -21.66 23.91 11.75
C LEU A 5 -21.21 22.46 11.95
N ARG A 6 -22.02 21.62 12.61
CA ARG A 6 -21.73 20.20 12.81
C ARG A 6 -21.70 19.45 11.48
N GLU A 7 -22.68 19.68 10.61
CA GLU A 7 -22.76 19.06 9.28
C GLU A 7 -21.56 19.46 8.40
N GLY A 8 -21.16 20.73 8.44
CA GLY A 8 -19.97 21.22 7.73
C GLY A 8 -18.67 20.57 8.25
N ILE A 9 -18.52 20.45 9.57
CA ILE A 9 -17.36 19.80 10.19
C ILE A 9 -17.33 18.30 9.87
N GLU A 10 -18.47 17.60 9.92
CA GLU A 10 -18.56 16.18 9.58
C GLU A 10 -18.15 15.91 8.13
N THR A 11 -18.63 16.75 7.21
CA THR A 11 -18.26 16.66 5.80
C THR A 11 -16.77 16.90 5.59
N LEU A 12 -16.21 17.92 6.26
CA LEU A 12 -14.79 18.21 6.20
C LEU A 12 -13.94 17.08 6.78
N ALA A 13 -14.35 16.54 7.94
CA ALA A 13 -13.67 15.43 8.59
C ALA A 13 -13.68 14.18 7.72
N LEU A 14 -14.82 13.87 7.08
CA LEU A 14 -14.93 12.76 6.13
C LEU A 14 -14.02 12.97 4.91
N ALA A 15 -13.99 14.16 4.33
CA ALA A 15 -13.13 14.47 3.19
C ALA A 15 -11.64 14.32 3.54
N VAL A 16 -11.22 14.86 4.70
CA VAL A 16 -9.85 14.71 5.20
C VAL A 16 -9.53 13.23 5.45
N PHE A 17 -10.43 12.50 6.09
CA PHE A 17 -10.27 11.07 6.33
C PHE A 17 -10.07 10.30 5.02
N LEU A 18 -10.89 10.55 4.01
CA LEU A 18 -10.77 9.92 2.69
C LEU A 18 -9.42 10.24 2.03
N VAL A 19 -8.96 11.49 2.08
CA VAL A 19 -7.65 11.90 1.53
C VAL A 19 -6.52 11.19 2.26
N LEU A 20 -6.58 11.09 3.59
CA LEU A 20 -5.57 10.39 4.38
C LEU A 20 -5.51 8.90 4.03
N VAL A 21 -6.65 8.24 3.84
CA VAL A 21 -6.71 6.84 3.40
C VAL A 21 -6.08 6.67 2.01
N LEU A 22 -6.40 7.56 1.06
CA LEU A 22 -5.79 7.52 -0.27
C LEU A 22 -4.27 7.74 -0.23
N GLN A 23 -3.79 8.71 0.57
CA GLN A 23 -2.35 8.98 0.71
C GLN A 23 -1.59 7.87 1.43
N ALA A 24 -2.24 7.17 2.37
CA ALA A 24 -1.63 6.04 3.08
C ALA A 24 -1.49 4.80 2.17
N THR A 25 -2.46 4.58 1.28
CA THR A 25 -2.56 3.36 0.47
C THR A 25 -1.88 3.47 -0.89
N ILE A 26 -1.93 4.62 -1.56
CA ILE A 26 -1.42 4.81 -2.91
C ILE A 26 -0.28 5.84 -2.89
N GLN A 27 0.84 5.50 -3.53
CA GLN A 27 1.92 6.46 -3.76
C GLN A 27 2.26 6.55 -5.25
N ASN A 28 2.44 7.79 -5.70
CA ASN A 28 2.93 8.08 -7.05
C ASN A 28 4.46 8.12 -7.05
N TYR A 29 5.10 7.36 -7.93
CA TYR A 29 6.54 7.35 -8.13
C TYR A 29 6.87 7.70 -9.58
N ARG A 30 8.02 8.36 -9.78
CA ARG A 30 8.62 8.56 -11.11
C ARG A 30 9.71 7.51 -11.30
N VAL A 31 9.66 6.79 -12.40
CA VAL A 31 10.69 5.83 -12.78
C VAL A 31 11.90 6.61 -13.30
N GLU A 32 13.08 6.33 -12.74
CA GLU A 32 14.34 6.93 -13.15
C GLU A 32 15.27 5.85 -13.73
N GLY A 33 15.74 6.08 -14.95
CA GLY A 33 16.67 5.20 -15.66
C GLY A 33 16.02 4.12 -16.54
N PRO A 34 16.83 3.43 -17.38
CA PRO A 34 16.35 2.54 -18.43
C PRO A 34 16.13 1.08 -17.97
N SER A 35 16.28 0.79 -16.68
CA SER A 35 16.38 -0.61 -16.21
C SER A 35 15.10 -1.44 -16.34
N MET A 36 13.98 -0.79 -16.65
CA MET A 36 12.69 -1.42 -16.89
C MET A 36 12.23 -1.27 -18.34
N ASP A 37 13.10 -0.80 -19.25
CA ASP A 37 12.81 -0.73 -20.68
C ASP A 37 12.60 -2.15 -21.26
N PRO A 38 11.68 -2.33 -22.22
CA PRO A 38 10.78 -1.32 -22.81
C PRO A 38 9.46 -1.14 -22.03
N ARG A 39 9.27 -1.82 -20.88
CA ARG A 39 7.97 -1.87 -20.19
C ARG A 39 7.64 -0.61 -19.39
N LEU A 40 8.65 0.01 -18.78
CA LEU A 40 8.52 1.31 -18.11
C LEU A 40 9.67 2.19 -18.57
N ILE A 41 9.31 3.27 -19.27
CA ILE A 41 10.26 4.19 -19.88
C ILE A 41 10.67 5.23 -18.84
N ASN A 42 11.89 5.71 -18.95
CA ASN A 42 12.41 6.75 -18.09
C ASN A 42 11.44 7.96 -18.04
N ARG A 43 11.16 8.45 -16.83
CA ARG A 43 10.17 9.50 -16.49
C ARG A 43 8.70 9.09 -16.49
N ASP A 44 8.39 7.83 -16.74
CA ASP A 44 7.04 7.32 -16.52
C ASP A 44 6.64 7.46 -15.05
N ARG A 45 5.35 7.73 -14.83
CA ARG A 45 4.77 7.79 -13.49
C ARG A 45 3.98 6.51 -13.23
N VAL A 46 4.25 5.88 -12.09
CA VAL A 46 3.57 4.66 -11.66
C VAL A 46 2.87 4.90 -10.33
N LEU A 47 1.66 4.36 -10.22
CA LEU A 47 0.91 4.30 -8.98
C LEU A 47 1.22 2.98 -8.29
N VAL A 48 1.74 3.07 -7.07
CA VAL A 48 2.14 1.93 -6.26
C VAL A 48 1.11 1.76 -5.15
N ASN A 49 0.54 0.56 -5.07
CA ASN A 49 -0.35 0.17 -3.99
C ASN A 49 0.47 -0.35 -2.79
N LYS A 50 0.61 0.48 -1.76
CA LYS A 50 1.26 0.13 -0.50
C LYS A 50 0.40 -0.78 0.39
N ALA A 51 -0.92 -0.78 0.19
CA ALA A 51 -1.81 -1.60 0.99
C ALA A 51 -1.53 -3.10 0.82
N VAL A 52 -0.91 -3.51 -0.30
CA VAL A 52 -0.42 -4.88 -0.55
C VAL A 52 0.61 -5.33 0.48
N TYR A 53 1.46 -4.42 0.95
CA TYR A 53 2.48 -4.69 1.97
C TYR A 53 2.02 -4.40 3.40
N THR A 54 0.78 -3.95 3.58
CA THR A 54 0.26 -3.64 4.91
C THR A 54 -0.11 -4.94 5.62
N GLU A 55 0.65 -5.29 6.65
CA GLU A 55 0.32 -6.40 7.53
C GLU A 55 -0.82 -5.96 8.46
N ILE A 56 -2.01 -6.52 8.26
CA ILE A 56 -3.12 -6.33 9.20
C ILE A 56 -3.09 -7.49 10.17
N ASP A 57 -2.85 -7.17 11.44
CA ASP A 57 -2.95 -8.13 12.53
C ASP A 57 -4.41 -8.61 12.65
N ALA A 58 -4.64 -9.87 12.31
CA ALA A 58 -5.95 -10.51 12.35
C ALA A 58 -6.56 -10.45 13.76
N ALA A 59 -5.74 -10.50 14.82
CA ALA A 59 -6.20 -10.41 16.20
C ALA A 59 -6.72 -9.00 16.54
N ARG A 60 -6.15 -7.95 15.93
CA ARG A 60 -6.66 -6.58 16.10
C ARG A 60 -8.03 -6.41 15.44
N VAL A 61 -8.25 -7.03 14.29
CA VAL A 61 -9.52 -6.95 13.54
C VAL A 61 -10.61 -7.78 14.21
N ALA A 62 -10.29 -9.00 14.67
CA ALA A 62 -11.25 -9.88 15.35
C ALA A 62 -11.82 -9.28 16.65
N ARG A 63 -11.09 -8.40 17.34
CA ARG A 63 -11.63 -7.65 18.49
C ARG A 63 -12.81 -6.74 18.16
N PHE A 64 -12.95 -6.32 16.90
CA PHE A 64 -14.00 -5.39 16.47
C PHE A 64 -15.06 -6.04 15.58
N ILE A 65 -14.91 -7.32 15.21
CA ILE A 65 -15.85 -8.05 14.36
C ILE A 65 -16.26 -9.36 15.05
N PRO A 66 -17.49 -9.45 15.61
CA PRO A 66 -18.01 -10.69 16.20
C PRO A 66 -18.11 -11.81 15.16
N GLY A 67 -17.56 -12.99 15.46
CA GLY A 67 -17.63 -14.17 14.58
C GLY A 67 -16.37 -14.43 13.73
N VAL A 68 -15.32 -13.63 13.89
CA VAL A 68 -14.00 -13.89 13.27
C VAL A 68 -13.09 -14.57 14.29
N GLU A 69 -12.82 -15.86 14.10
CA GLU A 69 -11.78 -16.58 14.84
C GLU A 69 -10.41 -16.16 14.28
N ALA A 70 -9.74 -15.23 14.97
CA ALA A 70 -8.36 -14.90 14.63
C ALA A 70 -7.42 -15.93 15.23
N GLU A 71 -6.75 -16.71 14.38
CA GLU A 71 -5.61 -17.53 14.80
C GLU A 71 -4.43 -16.61 15.16
N GLU A 72 -3.94 -16.73 16.40
CA GLU A 72 -2.78 -15.99 16.89
C GLU A 72 -1.55 -16.27 16.01
N GLY A 73 -0.97 -15.21 15.45
CA GLY A 73 0.28 -15.27 14.68
C GLY A 73 0.13 -15.32 13.15
N LYS A 74 -1.09 -15.45 12.62
CA LYS A 74 -1.30 -15.41 11.16
C LYS A 74 -1.36 -13.97 10.66
N ARG A 75 -0.26 -13.49 10.07
CA ARG A 75 -0.20 -12.20 9.37
C ARG A 75 -1.06 -12.29 8.12
N TRP A 76 -2.17 -11.56 8.09
CA TRP A 76 -3.05 -11.53 6.95
C TRP A 76 -2.67 -10.40 6.00
N HIS A 77 -2.42 -10.74 4.74
CA HIS A 77 -2.24 -9.80 3.64
C HIS A 77 -3.57 -9.71 2.87
N PRO A 78 -4.41 -8.70 3.13
CA PRO A 78 -5.78 -8.64 2.59
C PRO A 78 -5.83 -8.48 1.07
N LEU A 79 -4.75 -8.01 0.44
CA LEU A 79 -4.66 -7.76 -1.00
C LEU A 79 -3.72 -8.75 -1.71
N GLY A 80 -3.36 -9.84 -1.04
CA GLY A 80 -2.39 -10.83 -1.54
C GLY A 80 -0.94 -10.35 -1.38
N LEU A 81 0.00 -11.29 -1.54
CA LEU A 81 1.42 -10.99 -1.63
C LEU A 81 1.83 -10.83 -3.09
N PRO A 82 2.85 -10.01 -3.39
CA PRO A 82 3.45 -9.95 -4.72
C PRO A 82 3.94 -11.34 -5.17
N THR A 83 3.73 -11.65 -6.45
CA THR A 83 4.06 -12.94 -7.08
C THR A 83 5.00 -12.76 -8.26
N TYR A 84 5.38 -13.86 -8.92
CA TYR A 84 6.22 -13.80 -10.12
C TYR A 84 5.66 -12.86 -11.17
N GLY A 85 6.56 -12.08 -11.76
CA GLY A 85 6.20 -11.14 -12.78
C GLY A 85 5.61 -9.84 -12.25
N ASP A 86 5.28 -9.69 -10.96
CA ASP A 86 4.83 -8.40 -10.44
C ASP A 86 5.96 -7.38 -10.45
N VAL A 87 5.62 -6.11 -10.71
CA VAL A 87 6.54 -4.98 -10.60
C VAL A 87 6.38 -4.39 -9.21
N ILE A 88 7.46 -4.40 -8.45
CA ILE A 88 7.49 -3.94 -7.07
C ILE A 88 8.39 -2.72 -6.91
N VAL A 89 8.05 -1.92 -5.91
CA VAL A 89 8.91 -0.83 -5.45
C VAL A 89 9.40 -1.18 -4.06
N PHE A 90 10.71 -1.21 -3.88
CA PHE A 90 11.34 -1.54 -2.61
C PHE A 90 12.49 -0.58 -2.33
N ARG A 91 12.84 -0.44 -1.06
CA ARG A 91 14.00 0.35 -0.63
C ARG A 91 15.27 -0.44 -0.92
N TRP A 92 16.27 0.21 -1.50
CA TRP A 92 17.53 -0.44 -1.80
C TRP A 92 18.22 -0.92 -0.50
N PRO A 93 18.62 -2.20 -0.39
CA PRO A 93 19.14 -2.74 0.88
C PRO A 93 20.40 -2.05 1.39
N ASN A 94 21.29 -1.58 0.49
CA ASN A 94 22.53 -0.91 0.91
C ASN A 94 22.33 0.59 1.19
N ASP A 95 21.25 1.19 0.67
CA ASP A 95 20.91 2.60 0.87
C ASP A 95 19.38 2.77 0.84
N PRO A 96 18.72 2.67 2.02
CA PRO A 96 17.27 2.75 2.12
C PRO A 96 16.66 4.11 1.76
N SER A 97 17.48 5.14 1.51
CA SER A 97 17.00 6.43 1.01
C SER A 97 16.53 6.35 -0.45
N GLN A 98 16.99 5.32 -1.19
CA GLN A 98 16.66 5.11 -2.59
C GLN A 98 15.58 4.04 -2.76
N ASN A 99 14.62 4.30 -3.65
CA ASN A 99 13.58 3.34 -4.03
C ASN A 99 13.87 2.79 -5.42
N PHE A 100 13.75 1.47 -5.58
CA PHE A 100 13.99 0.77 -6.84
C PHE A 100 12.70 0.15 -7.35
N VAL A 101 12.48 0.26 -8.65
CA VAL A 101 11.37 -0.39 -9.37
C VAL A 101 11.94 -1.58 -10.12
N LYS A 102 11.51 -2.79 -9.78
CA LYS A 102 11.98 -4.04 -10.41
C LYS A 102 10.84 -5.04 -10.56
N ARG A 103 11.07 -6.05 -11.41
CA ARG A 103 10.16 -7.18 -11.58
C ARG A 103 10.61 -8.38 -10.75
N ILE A 104 9.67 -9.03 -10.09
CA ILE A 104 9.93 -10.28 -9.38
C ILE A 104 10.18 -11.38 -10.41
N ILE A 105 11.36 -12.00 -10.33
CA ILE A 105 11.76 -13.13 -11.17
C ILE A 105 12.15 -14.37 -10.34
N GLY A 106 12.16 -14.26 -9.02
CA GLY A 106 12.48 -15.34 -8.09
C GLY A 106 11.68 -15.18 -6.81
N MET A 107 11.20 -16.29 -6.24
CA MET A 107 10.46 -16.34 -4.98
C MET A 107 11.20 -17.17 -3.94
N PRO A 108 10.86 -17.05 -2.65
CA PRO A 108 11.44 -17.90 -1.62
C PRO A 108 11.24 -19.39 -1.95
N GLY A 109 12.32 -20.11 -2.20
CA GLY A 109 12.31 -21.54 -2.55
C GLY A 109 12.80 -21.88 -3.97
N ASP A 110 13.01 -20.88 -4.83
CA ASP A 110 13.76 -21.05 -6.10
C ASP A 110 15.27 -21.25 -5.93
#